data_AF-A0AAV5RE15-F1
#
_entry.id   AF-A0AAV5RE15-F1
#
_cell.length_a   1.000
_cell.length_b   1.000
_cell.length_c   1.000
_cell.angle_alpha   90.00
_cell.angle_beta   90.00
_cell.angle_gamma   90.00
#
_symmetry.space_group_name_H-M   'P 1'
#
loop_
_entity.id
_entity.type
_entity.pdbx_description
1 polymer ?
#
loop_
_entity_poly.entity_id
_entity_poly.type
_entity_poly.pdbx_seq_one_letter_code
_entity_poly.pdbx_strand_id
1 'polypeptide(L)'
;MSVEKDHVRFEALHSALSYALQKTLSKLTLKTFVSCYPQIDHVSLDYVRKQIVKSWKNRAELEFQKIFIERDLKNKLDELDDIVDQGERQKEIDIKNGGKVSRIDVSKLTSTELSKAFLITSKKEELKTLEEELIELRNNNNKLMEQINSIKKEVNEDLSDFNSFTDDLAVLDELDENKDDELFKEIVKWAIDEIVQTT
;
A
#
# COMPACT_ATOMS: atom_id res chain seq x y z
N MET A 1 -12.67 7.91 -1.24
CA MET A 1 -14.08 7.46 -1.23
C MET A 1 -14.11 6.03 -1.72
N SER A 2 -14.21 5.10 -0.78
CA SER A 2 -14.35 3.67 -1.07
C SER A 2 -15.72 3.49 -1.73
N VAL A 3 -15.75 3.23 -3.02
CA VAL A 3 -16.99 2.80 -3.70
C VAL A 3 -17.35 1.47 -3.05
N GLU A 4 -18.41 1.47 -2.22
CA GLU A 4 -19.05 0.24 -1.76
C GLU A 4 -19.36 -0.56 -3.02
N LYS A 5 -18.66 -1.68 -3.19
CA LYS A 5 -18.89 -2.55 -4.34
C LYS A 5 -20.25 -3.19 -4.14
N ASP A 6 -21.15 -2.93 -5.08
CA ASP A 6 -22.50 -3.47 -5.04
C ASP A 6 -22.44 -4.98 -5.36
N HIS A 7 -22.31 -5.79 -4.31
CA HIS A 7 -22.34 -7.24 -4.40
C HIS A 7 -23.79 -7.72 -4.61
N VAL A 8 -24.24 -7.72 -5.86
CA VAL A 8 -25.64 -7.97 -6.23
C VAL A 8 -25.95 -9.44 -6.50
N ARG A 9 -24.96 -10.27 -6.87
CA ARG A 9 -25.23 -11.63 -7.36
C ARG A 9 -25.69 -12.58 -6.27
N PHE A 10 -25.08 -12.52 -5.08
CA PHE A 10 -25.50 -13.35 -3.95
C PHE A 10 -26.92 -13.00 -3.48
N GLU A 11 -27.23 -11.71 -3.37
CA GLU A 11 -28.56 -11.24 -2.99
C GLU A 11 -29.63 -11.61 -4.03
N ALA A 12 -29.31 -11.48 -5.32
CA ALA A 12 -30.19 -11.89 -6.40
C ALA A 12 -30.47 -13.40 -6.36
N LEU A 13 -29.45 -14.23 -6.10
CA LEU A 13 -29.63 -15.68 -5.93
C LEU A 13 -30.54 -16.00 -4.74
N HIS A 14 -30.28 -15.36 -3.59
CA HIS A 14 -31.08 -15.53 -2.37
C HIS A 14 -32.55 -15.15 -2.59
N SER A 15 -32.78 -14.01 -3.25
CA SER A 15 -34.11 -13.51 -3.59
C SER A 15 -34.85 -14.44 -4.56
N ALA A 16 -34.18 -14.89 -5.63
CA ALA A 16 -34.75 -15.82 -6.60
C ALA A 16 -35.14 -17.15 -5.96
N LEU A 17 -34.29 -17.68 -5.07
CA LEU A 17 -34.54 -18.94 -4.36
C LEU A 17 -35.73 -18.81 -3.39
N SER A 18 -35.76 -17.72 -2.63
CA SER A 18 -36.88 -17.39 -1.74
C SER A 18 -38.20 -17.25 -2.50
N TYR A 19 -38.16 -16.58 -3.65
CA TYR A 19 -39.32 -16.43 -4.54
C TYR A 19 -39.79 -17.78 -5.10
N ALA A 20 -38.87 -18.62 -5.58
CA ALA A 20 -39.19 -19.96 -6.09
C ALA A 20 -39.82 -20.85 -5.01
N LEU A 21 -39.30 -20.80 -3.78
CA LEU A 21 -39.88 -21.50 -2.63
C LEU A 21 -41.30 -21.01 -2.33
N GLN A 22 -41.51 -19.69 -2.26
CA GLN A 22 -42.84 -19.12 -2.04
C GLN A 22 -43.82 -19.49 -3.15
N LYS A 23 -43.41 -19.44 -4.42
CA LYS A 23 -44.25 -19.85 -5.55
C LYS A 23 -44.60 -21.33 -5.49
N THR A 24 -43.68 -22.18 -5.08
CA THR A 24 -43.93 -23.61 -4.91
C THR A 24 -44.95 -23.85 -3.80
N LEU A 25 -44.76 -23.22 -2.63
CA LEU A 25 -45.69 -23.32 -1.51
C LEU A 25 -47.07 -22.71 -1.81
N SER A 26 -47.15 -21.71 -2.68
CA SER A 26 -48.43 -21.09 -3.09
C SER A 26 -49.36 -22.06 -3.84
N LYS A 27 -48.81 -23.12 -4.44
CA LYS A 27 -49.60 -24.17 -5.10
C LYS A 27 -50.28 -25.12 -4.11
N LEU A 28 -49.79 -25.19 -2.86
CA LEU A 28 -50.36 -26.00 -1.79
C LEU A 28 -51.57 -25.28 -1.16
N THR A 29 -52.63 -25.16 -1.96
CA THR A 29 -53.89 -24.52 -1.55
C THR A 29 -54.79 -25.49 -0.78
N LEU A 30 -55.70 -24.95 0.03
CA LEU A 30 -56.69 -25.78 0.71
C LEU A 30 -57.57 -26.55 -0.30
N LYS A 31 -57.92 -25.94 -1.43
CA LYS A 31 -58.71 -26.57 -2.51
C LYS A 31 -58.04 -27.82 -3.07
N THR A 32 -56.73 -27.77 -3.32
CA THR A 32 -55.97 -28.93 -3.79
C THR A 32 -55.94 -30.05 -2.75
N PHE A 33 -55.80 -29.72 -1.46
CA PHE A 33 -55.81 -30.72 -0.38
C PHE A 33 -57.18 -31.38 -0.23
N VAL A 34 -58.25 -30.59 -0.24
CA VAL A 34 -59.64 -31.09 -0.16
C VAL A 34 -59.98 -31.97 -1.35
N SER A 35 -59.54 -31.61 -2.56
CA SER A 35 -59.76 -32.43 -3.76
C SER A 35 -59.09 -33.81 -3.68
N CYS A 36 -57.93 -33.91 -3.01
CA CYS A 36 -57.22 -35.17 -2.85
C CYS A 36 -57.72 -35.99 -1.66
N TYR A 37 -58.30 -35.34 -0.64
CA TYR A 37 -58.75 -35.97 0.60
C TYR A 37 -60.18 -35.55 0.97
N PRO A 38 -61.19 -35.89 0.16
CA PRO A 38 -62.57 -35.42 0.36
C PRO A 38 -63.26 -36.01 1.59
N GLN A 39 -62.74 -37.11 2.16
CA GLN A 39 -63.31 -37.82 3.31
C GLN A 39 -62.90 -37.21 4.66
N ILE A 40 -61.97 -36.26 4.67
CA ILE A 40 -61.41 -35.68 5.90
C ILE A 40 -62.02 -34.30 6.12
N ASP A 41 -62.27 -33.97 7.39
CA ASP A 41 -62.74 -32.65 7.78
C ASP A 41 -61.80 -31.51 7.32
N HIS A 42 -62.40 -30.43 6.83
CA HIS A 42 -61.69 -29.27 6.26
C HIS A 42 -60.83 -28.54 7.30
N VAL A 43 -61.24 -28.49 8.56
CA VAL A 43 -60.50 -27.80 9.64
C VAL A 43 -59.21 -28.56 9.93
N SER A 44 -59.30 -29.89 10.01
CA SER A 44 -58.15 -30.78 10.21
C SER A 44 -57.17 -30.70 9.03
N LEU A 45 -57.67 -30.68 7.79
CA LEU A 45 -56.84 -30.52 6.59
C LEU A 45 -56.15 -29.16 6.52
N ASP A 46 -56.81 -28.07 6.89
CA ASP A 46 -56.19 -26.74 6.89
C ASP A 46 -55.08 -26.63 7.96
N TYR A 47 -55.27 -27.25 9.12
CA TYR A 47 -54.24 -27.35 10.16
C TYR A 47 -53.00 -28.09 9.65
N VAL A 48 -53.18 -29.29 9.08
CA VAL A 48 -52.09 -30.10 8.53
C VAL A 48 -51.38 -29.36 7.39
N ARG A 49 -52.13 -28.72 6.48
CA ARG A 49 -51.57 -27.92 5.39
C ARG A 49 -50.69 -26.78 5.92
N LYS A 50 -51.17 -26.02 6.90
CA LYS A 50 -50.39 -24.93 7.53
C LYS A 50 -49.12 -25.46 8.18
N GLN A 51 -49.18 -26.61 8.86
CA GLN A 51 -48.00 -27.25 9.45
C GLN A 51 -46.99 -27.69 8.39
N ILE A 52 -47.44 -28.34 7.32
CA ILE A 52 -46.57 -28.76 6.20
C ILE A 52 -45.90 -27.55 5.57
N VAL A 53 -46.66 -26.49 5.25
CA VAL A 53 -46.12 -25.27 4.63
C VAL A 53 -45.07 -24.62 5.54
N LYS A 54 -45.36 -24.49 6.84
CA LYS A 54 -44.43 -23.91 7.82
C LYS A 54 -43.18 -24.76 7.99
N SER A 55 -43.33 -26.07 8.18
CA SER A 55 -42.20 -26.98 8.36
C SER A 55 -41.32 -27.04 7.11
N TRP A 56 -41.93 -27.09 5.93
CA TRP A 56 -41.21 -27.10 4.66
C TRP A 56 -40.42 -25.81 4.47
N LYS A 57 -41.05 -24.66 4.68
CA LYS A 57 -40.40 -23.35 4.56
C LYS A 57 -39.16 -23.28 5.46
N ASN A 58 -39.34 -23.58 6.75
CA ASN A 58 -38.24 -23.50 7.72
C ASN A 58 -37.11 -24.47 7.38
N ARG A 59 -37.42 -25.71 7.00
CA ARG A 59 -36.39 -26.69 6.63
C ARG A 59 -35.65 -26.29 5.35
N ALA A 60 -36.37 -25.83 4.34
CA ALA A 60 -35.77 -25.38 3.09
C ALA A 60 -34.83 -24.19 3.31
N GLU A 61 -35.25 -23.19 4.08
CA GLU A 61 -34.41 -22.03 4.41
C GLU A 61 -33.14 -22.45 5.17
N LEU A 62 -33.25 -23.37 6.13
CA LEU A 62 -32.08 -23.89 6.85
C LEU A 62 -31.11 -24.66 5.94
N GLU A 63 -31.63 -25.53 5.07
CA GLU A 63 -30.80 -26.27 4.11
C GLU A 63 -30.13 -25.33 3.09
N PHE A 64 -30.81 -24.27 2.64
CA PHE A 64 -30.21 -23.27 1.77
C PHE A 64 -29.04 -22.57 2.45
N GLN A 65 -29.20 -22.14 3.70
CA GLN A 65 -28.12 -21.52 4.47
C GLN A 65 -26.94 -22.48 4.65
N LYS A 66 -27.21 -23.75 4.92
CA LYS A 66 -26.18 -24.77 5.03
C LYS A 66 -25.38 -24.91 3.73
N ILE A 67 -26.05 -24.97 2.58
CA ILE A 67 -25.40 -25.03 1.26
C ILE A 67 -24.57 -23.77 0.99
N PHE A 68 -25.07 -22.59 1.36
CA PHE A 68 -24.33 -21.33 1.19
C PHE A 68 -23.01 -21.34 1.96
N ILE A 69 -23.02 -21.86 3.19
CA ILE A 69 -21.84 -21.98 4.05
C ILE A 69 -20.90 -23.07 3.53
N GLU A 70 -21.41 -24.29 3.25
CA GLU A 70 -20.59 -25.42 2.80
C GLU A 70 -19.82 -25.15 1.51
N ARG A 71 -20.41 -24.38 0.60
CA ARG A 71 -19.80 -24.06 -0.71
C ARG A 71 -19.07 -22.73 -0.75
N ASP A 72 -19.15 -21.96 0.34
CA ASP A 72 -18.68 -20.59 0.43
C ASP A 72 -19.21 -19.72 -0.73
N LEU A 73 -20.52 -19.79 -0.97
CA LEU A 73 -21.14 -19.19 -2.14
C LEU A 73 -21.11 -17.67 -2.12
N LYS A 74 -21.15 -17.07 -0.94
CA LYS A 74 -21.09 -15.62 -0.79
C LYS A 74 -19.76 -15.07 -1.32
N ASN A 75 -18.64 -15.55 -0.76
CA ASN A 75 -17.32 -15.08 -1.17
C ASN A 75 -17.06 -15.31 -2.66
N LYS A 76 -17.47 -16.47 -3.21
CA LYS A 76 -17.29 -16.78 -4.63
C LYS A 76 -18.11 -15.89 -5.57
N LEU A 77 -19.33 -15.53 -5.18
CA LEU A 77 -20.17 -14.65 -5.97
C LEU A 77 -19.72 -13.20 -5.85
N ASP A 78 -19.26 -12.79 -4.66
CA ASP A 78 -18.68 -11.46 -4.42
C ASP A 78 -17.36 -11.30 -5.20
N GLU A 79 -16.52 -12.35 -5.24
CA GLU A 79 -15.31 -12.39 -6.08
C GLU A 79 -15.65 -12.35 -7.57
N LEU A 80 -16.72 -13.03 -7.99
CA LEU A 80 -17.20 -12.95 -9.37
C LEU A 80 -17.68 -11.54 -9.72
N ASP A 81 -18.39 -10.86 -8.81
CA ASP A 81 -18.78 -9.45 -8.96
C ASP A 81 -17.54 -8.60 -9.21
N ASP A 82 -16.51 -8.78 -8.40
CA ASP A 82 -15.24 -8.08 -8.53
C ASP A 82 -14.53 -8.32 -9.86
N ILE A 83 -14.48 -9.56 -10.33
CA ILE A 83 -13.85 -9.93 -11.60
C ILE A 83 -14.61 -9.32 -12.77
N VAL A 84 -15.94 -9.33 -12.72
CA VAL A 84 -16.77 -8.75 -13.79
C VAL A 84 -16.59 -7.23 -13.84
N ASP A 85 -16.62 -6.55 -12.69
CA ASP A 85 -16.39 -5.11 -12.61
C ASP A 85 -15.00 -4.72 -13.14
N GLN A 86 -13.96 -5.48 -12.78
CA GLN A 86 -12.61 -5.28 -13.30
C GLN A 86 -12.57 -5.47 -14.83
N GLY A 87 -13.24 -6.51 -15.33
CA GLY A 87 -13.34 -6.79 -16.76
C GLY A 87 -14.07 -5.68 -17.53
N GLU A 88 -15.15 -5.14 -16.98
CA GLU A 88 -15.90 -4.02 -17.56
C GLU A 88 -15.07 -2.74 -17.57
N ARG A 89 -14.41 -2.41 -16.46
CA ARG A 89 -13.48 -1.26 -16.38
C ARG A 89 -12.35 -1.37 -17.39
N GLN A 90 -11.73 -2.54 -17.51
CA GLN A 90 -10.66 -2.76 -18.49
C GLN A 90 -11.17 -2.60 -19.92
N LYS A 91 -12.36 -3.14 -20.21
CA LYS A 91 -13.00 -2.98 -21.51
C LYS A 91 -13.27 -1.51 -21.84
N GLU A 92 -13.75 -0.72 -20.87
CA GLU A 92 -13.97 0.72 -21.06
C GLU A 92 -12.66 1.48 -21.32
N ILE A 93 -11.59 1.15 -20.60
CA ILE A 93 -10.26 1.74 -20.79
C ILE A 93 -9.73 1.42 -22.18
N ASP A 94 -9.82 0.15 -22.61
CA ASP A 94 -9.37 -0.30 -23.92
C ASP A 94 -10.13 0.40 -25.05
N ILE A 95 -11.46 0.56 -24.92
CA ILE A 95 -12.29 1.28 -25.88
C ILE A 95 -11.88 2.75 -25.96
N LYS A 96 -11.66 3.42 -24.82
CA LYS A 96 -11.23 4.83 -24.77
C LYS A 96 -9.85 5.04 -25.41
N ASN A 97 -8.96 4.06 -25.27
CA ASN A 97 -7.61 4.11 -25.83
C ASN A 97 -7.53 3.63 -27.30
N GLY A 98 -8.67 3.37 -27.97
CA GLY A 98 -8.72 2.89 -29.36
C GLY A 98 -8.16 1.47 -29.55
N GLY A 99 -7.98 0.72 -28.46
CA GLY A 99 -7.46 -0.63 -28.46
C GLY A 99 -8.52 -1.68 -28.82
N LYS A 100 -8.09 -2.77 -29.48
CA LYS A 100 -8.94 -3.95 -29.69
C LYS A 100 -8.96 -4.76 -28.39
N VAL A 101 -10.15 -5.00 -27.84
CA VAL A 101 -10.34 -5.88 -26.67
C VAL A 101 -9.80 -7.27 -27.01
N SER A 102 -8.64 -7.60 -26.45
CA SER A 102 -7.97 -8.88 -26.68
C SER A 102 -8.60 -9.93 -25.79
N ARG A 103 -9.61 -10.64 -26.30
CA ARG A 103 -10.22 -11.77 -25.58
C ARG A 103 -9.24 -12.93 -25.60
N ILE A 104 -8.52 -13.12 -24.50
CA ILE A 104 -7.68 -14.30 -24.30
C ILE A 104 -8.61 -15.49 -24.05
N ASP A 105 -8.50 -16.50 -24.90
CA ASP A 105 -9.23 -17.75 -24.74
C ASP A 105 -8.46 -18.64 -23.75
N VAL A 106 -8.95 -18.68 -22.50
CA VAL A 106 -8.29 -19.40 -21.39
C VAL A 106 -8.12 -20.89 -21.68
N SER A 107 -8.98 -21.46 -22.54
CA SER A 107 -8.91 -22.88 -22.93
C SER A 107 -7.70 -23.22 -23.81
N LYS A 108 -7.06 -22.22 -24.40
CA LYS A 108 -5.87 -22.38 -25.26
C LYS A 108 -4.55 -22.14 -24.50
N LEU A 109 -4.62 -21.70 -23.24
CA LEU A 109 -3.43 -21.44 -22.43
C LEU A 109 -2.79 -22.77 -22.01
N THR A 110 -1.50 -22.90 -22.29
CA THR A 110 -0.69 -24.02 -21.83
C THR A 110 -0.32 -23.87 -20.35
N SER A 111 -0.04 -24.99 -19.66
CA SER A 111 0.39 -24.94 -18.25
C SER A 111 1.66 -24.10 -18.04
N THR A 112 2.54 -24.05 -19.06
CA THR A 112 3.75 -23.21 -19.07
C THR A 112 3.44 -21.72 -19.18
N GLU A 113 2.36 -21.33 -19.84
CA GLU A 113 1.95 -19.92 -19.94
C GLU A 113 1.29 -19.44 -18.65
N LEU A 114 0.46 -20.30 -18.02
CA LEU A 114 -0.13 -20.01 -16.71
C LEU A 114 0.94 -19.83 -15.62
N SER A 115 1.92 -20.74 -15.58
CA SER A 115 3.03 -20.64 -14.64
C SER A 115 3.91 -19.41 -14.90
N LYS A 116 4.15 -19.05 -16.17
CA LYS A 116 4.84 -17.79 -16.52
C LYS A 116 4.03 -16.56 -16.08
N ALA A 117 2.71 -16.55 -16.25
CA ALA A 117 1.87 -15.43 -15.83
C ALA A 117 1.96 -15.20 -14.32
N PHE A 118 1.89 -16.27 -13.52
CA PHE A 118 2.08 -16.20 -12.07
C PHE A 118 3.51 -15.74 -11.69
N LEU A 119 4.52 -16.24 -12.41
CA LEU A 119 5.91 -15.83 -12.18
C LEU A 119 6.10 -14.33 -12.48
N ILE A 120 5.43 -13.80 -13.50
CA ILE A 120 5.47 -12.37 -13.85
C ILE A 120 4.82 -11.53 -12.74
N THR A 121 3.68 -11.95 -12.19
CA THR A 121 3.03 -11.19 -11.10
C THR A 121 3.91 -11.18 -9.85
N SER A 122 4.48 -12.32 -9.46
CA SER A 122 5.41 -12.40 -8.32
C SER A 122 6.67 -11.55 -8.55
N LYS A 123 7.28 -11.61 -9.73
CA LYS A 123 8.44 -10.76 -10.06
C LYS A 123 8.11 -9.28 -10.08
N LYS A 124 6.88 -8.90 -10.44
CA LYS A 124 6.44 -7.50 -10.44
C LYS A 124 6.32 -6.96 -9.01
N GLU A 125 5.84 -7.78 -8.07
CA GLU A 125 5.81 -7.43 -6.65
C GLU A 125 7.22 -7.29 -6.10
N GLU A 126 8.12 -8.24 -6.37
CA GLU A 126 9.53 -8.15 -5.98
C GLU A 126 10.25 -6.94 -6.58
N LEU A 127 9.97 -6.60 -7.85
CA LEU A 127 10.53 -5.40 -8.47
C LEU A 127 10.05 -4.13 -7.77
N LYS A 128 8.77 -4.07 -7.39
CA LYS A 128 8.22 -2.91 -6.69
C LYS A 128 8.88 -2.74 -5.32
N THR A 129 9.06 -3.81 -4.56
CA THR A 129 9.76 -3.75 -3.27
C THR A 129 11.21 -3.32 -3.45
N LEU A 130 11.90 -3.84 -4.47
CA LEU A 130 13.29 -3.49 -4.75
C LEU A 130 13.43 -2.02 -5.21
N GLU A 131 12.48 -1.50 -5.99
CA GLU A 131 12.42 -0.08 -6.35
C GLU A 131 12.22 0.81 -5.12
N GLU A 132 11.34 0.42 -4.20
CA GLU A 132 11.11 1.12 -2.93
C GLU A 132 12.40 1.15 -2.09
N GLU A 133 13.09 0.02 -1.94
CA GLU A 133 14.38 -0.07 -1.24
C GLU A 133 15.47 0.77 -1.92
N LEU A 134 15.53 0.78 -3.26
CA LEU A 134 16.51 1.58 -4.01
C LEU A 134 16.28 3.08 -3.80
N ILE A 135 15.01 3.51 -3.80
CA ILE A 135 14.64 4.90 -3.50
C ILE A 135 15.06 5.27 -2.07
N GLU A 136 14.81 4.40 -1.10
CA GLU A 136 15.23 4.62 0.28
C GLU A 136 16.77 4.75 0.40
N LEU A 137 17.50 3.85 -0.26
CA LEU A 137 18.97 3.83 -0.24
C LEU A 137 19.57 5.08 -0.90
N ARG A 138 18.97 5.55 -2.01
CA ARG A 138 19.35 6.82 -2.65
C ARG A 138 19.11 8.01 -1.73
N ASN A 139 17.96 8.06 -1.05
CA ASN A 139 17.65 9.12 -0.10
C ASN A 139 18.62 9.12 1.08
N ASN A 140 18.99 7.95 1.60
CA ASN A 140 19.98 7.82 2.67
C ASN A 140 21.38 8.22 2.21
N ASN A 141 21.80 7.84 1.00
CA ASN A 141 23.08 8.24 0.42
C ASN A 141 23.16 9.77 0.25
N ASN A 142 22.10 10.40 -0.28
CA ASN A 142 22.03 11.85 -0.41
C ASN A 142 22.15 12.55 0.94
N LYS A 143 21.44 12.08 1.98
CA LYS A 143 21.57 12.61 3.35
C LYS A 143 22.99 12.48 3.91
N LEU A 144 23.63 11.34 3.71
CA LEU A 144 25.02 11.12 4.13
C LEU A 144 26.00 12.04 3.38
N MET A 145 25.79 12.25 2.08
CA MET A 145 26.58 13.20 1.29
C MET A 145 26.39 14.64 1.76
N GLU A 146 25.16 15.04 2.11
CA GLU A 146 24.88 16.34 2.73
C GLU A 146 25.61 16.50 4.07
N GLN A 147 25.58 15.48 4.93
CA GLN A 147 26.33 15.48 6.20
C GLN A 147 27.83 15.59 5.98
N ILE A 148 28.41 14.84 5.04
CA ILE A 148 29.83 14.91 4.69
C ILE A 148 30.19 16.32 4.21
N ASN A 149 29.36 16.94 3.37
CA ASN A 149 29.61 18.29 2.89
C ASN A 149 29.49 19.34 4.00
N SER A 150 28.57 19.17 4.95
CA SER A 150 28.47 20.02 6.15
C SER A 150 29.74 19.93 6.98
N ILE A 151 30.19 18.71 7.30
CA ILE A 151 31.41 18.47 8.09
C ILE A 151 32.63 19.02 7.35
N LYS A 152 32.73 18.86 6.03
CA LYS A 152 33.82 19.46 5.23
C LYS A 152 33.82 20.99 5.31
N LYS A 153 32.65 21.62 5.35
CA LYS A 153 32.51 23.07 5.48
C LYS A 153 32.97 23.52 6.86
N GLU A 154 32.53 22.84 7.92
CA GLU A 154 32.97 23.08 9.30
C GLU A 154 34.49 22.94 9.43
N VAL A 155 35.07 21.85 8.92
CA VAL A 155 36.53 21.62 8.96
C VAL A 155 37.31 22.71 8.20
N ASN A 156 36.79 23.19 7.06
CA ASN A 156 37.43 24.28 6.32
C ASN A 156 37.30 25.63 7.04
N GLU A 157 36.19 25.88 7.73
CA GLU A 157 36.01 27.06 8.58
C GLU A 157 36.98 27.01 9.76
N ASP A 158 37.06 25.88 10.47
CA ASP A 158 38.03 25.65 11.56
C ASP A 158 39.49 25.82 11.09
N LEU A 159 39.83 25.32 9.90
CA LEU A 159 41.16 25.50 9.30
C LEU A 159 41.45 26.97 8.95
N SER A 160 40.46 27.71 8.46
CA SER A 160 40.60 29.13 8.18
C SER A 160 40.83 29.92 9.46
N ASP A 161 40.05 29.63 10.50
CA ASP A 161 40.18 30.26 11.81
C ASP A 161 41.55 29.93 12.44
N PHE A 162 42.00 28.68 12.35
CA PHE A 162 43.32 28.28 12.83
C PHE A 162 44.44 28.98 12.07
N ASN A 163 44.35 29.08 10.73
CA ASN A 163 45.35 29.80 9.95
C ASN A 163 45.39 31.28 10.32
N SER A 164 44.24 31.94 10.52
CA SER A 164 44.20 33.34 10.98
C SER A 164 44.84 33.51 12.36
N PHE A 165 44.60 32.58 13.29
CA PHE A 165 45.25 32.60 14.61
C PHE A 165 46.76 32.38 14.51
N THR A 166 47.22 31.56 13.58
CA THR A 166 48.64 31.31 13.35
C THR A 166 49.33 32.52 12.71
N ASP A 167 48.66 33.18 11.77
CA ASP A 167 49.11 34.44 11.17
C ASP A 167 49.18 35.56 12.23
N ASP A 168 48.17 35.67 13.11
CA ASP A 168 48.19 36.63 14.22
C ASP A 168 49.36 36.38 15.18
N LEU A 169 49.70 35.11 15.44
CA LEU A 169 50.87 34.72 16.23
C LEU A 169 52.19 35.06 15.54
N ALA A 170 52.28 34.86 14.22
CA ALA A 170 53.46 35.23 13.44
C ALA A 170 53.71 36.74 13.48
N VAL A 171 52.66 37.56 13.44
CA VAL A 171 52.77 39.02 13.59
C VAL A 171 53.26 39.41 14.98
N LEU A 172 52.87 38.69 16.04
CA LEU A 172 53.39 38.94 17.39
C LEU A 172 54.87 38.59 17.51
N ASP A 173 55.33 37.51 16.87
CA ASP A 173 56.73 37.10 16.84
C ASP A 173 57.59 38.17 16.12
N GLU A 174 57.13 38.67 14.97
CA GLU A 174 57.79 39.77 14.25
C GLU A 174 57.82 41.08 15.06
N LEU A 175 56.79 41.36 15.87
CA LEU A 175 56.77 42.54 16.74
C LEU A 175 57.71 42.42 17.93
N ASP A 176 57.96 41.22 18.44
CA ASP A 176 58.91 40.98 19.53
C ASP A 176 60.34 41.08 19.02
N GLU A 177 60.66 40.49 17.87
CA GLU A 177 61.97 40.63 17.21
C GLU A 177 62.31 42.10 16.92
N ASN A 178 61.36 42.88 16.42
CA ASN A 178 61.58 44.30 16.14
C ASN A 178 61.81 45.15 17.41
N LYS A 179 61.14 44.81 18.52
CA LYS A 179 61.36 45.50 19.81
C LYS A 179 62.73 45.18 20.37
N ASP A 180 63.13 43.91 20.34
CA ASP A 180 64.45 43.48 20.81
C ASP A 180 65.57 44.13 19.99
N ASP A 181 65.37 44.27 18.67
CA ASP A 181 66.30 44.96 17.77
C ASP A 181 66.39 46.48 18.03
N GLU A 182 65.27 47.15 18.36
CA GLU A 182 65.27 48.56 18.75
C GLU A 182 65.96 48.78 20.10
N LEU A 183 65.70 47.91 21.07
CA LEU A 183 66.30 47.95 22.41
C LEU A 183 67.82 47.70 22.34
N PHE A 184 68.25 46.76 21.48
CA PHE A 184 69.66 46.51 21.23
C PHE A 184 70.35 47.72 20.58
N LYS A 185 69.70 48.38 19.60
CA LYS A 185 70.23 49.62 18.99
C LYS A 185 70.36 50.76 19.99
N GLU A 186 69.40 50.93 20.90
CA GLU A 186 69.48 51.94 21.96
C GLU A 186 70.62 51.66 22.95
N ILE A 187 70.78 50.41 23.38
CA ILE A 187 71.89 50.00 24.26
C ILE A 187 73.24 50.23 23.59
N VAL A 188 73.38 49.86 22.31
CA VAL A 188 74.61 50.09 21.54
C VAL A 188 74.90 51.59 21.40
N LYS A 189 73.88 52.42 21.16
CA LYS A 189 74.04 53.87 21.07
C LYS A 189 74.46 54.49 22.42
N TRP A 190 73.84 54.06 23.52
CA TRP A 190 74.23 54.50 24.86
C TRP A 190 75.68 54.11 25.19
N ALA A 191 76.10 52.90 24.86
CA ALA A 191 77.48 52.45 25.05
C ALA A 191 78.48 53.27 24.22
N ILE A 192 78.12 53.65 22.99
CA ILE A 192 78.95 54.53 22.14
C ILE A 192 79.04 55.93 22.75
N ASP A 193 77.93 56.50 23.22
CA ASP A 193 77.91 57.84 23.83
C ASP A 193 78.69 57.89 25.15
N GLU A 194 78.70 56.81 25.95
CA GLU A 194 79.51 56.70 27.17
C GLU A 194 81.02 56.59 26.88
N ILE A 195 81.40 55.88 25.81
CA ILE A 195 82.79 55.82 25.34
C ILE A 195 83.26 57.20 24.83
N VAL A 196 82.36 57.96 24.18
CA VAL A 196 82.67 59.32 23.68
C VAL A 196 82.77 60.35 24.81
N GLN A 197 82.06 60.17 25.93
CA GLN A 197 82.17 61.08 27.09
C GLN A 197 83.38 60.81 27.99
N THR A 198 84.02 59.64 27.88
CA THR A 198 85.20 59.26 28.68
C THR A 198 86.54 59.54 27.98
N THR A 199 86.52 60.13 26.77
CA THR A 199 87.70 60.57 26.00
C THR A 199 87.74 62.09 25.88
#